data_AF-A0A645GMH0-F1
#
_entry.id   AF-A0A645GMH0-F1
#
_cell.length_a   1.000
_cell.length_b   1.000
_cell.length_c   1.000
_cell.angle_alpha   90.00
_cell.angle_beta   90.00
_cell.angle_gamma   90.00
#
_symmetry.space_group_name_H-M   'P 1'
#
loop_
_entity.id
_entity.type
_entity.pdbx_description
1 polymer ?
#
loop_
_entity_poly.entity_id
_entity_poly.type
_entity_poly.pdbx_seq_one_letter_code
_entity_poly.pdbx_strand_id
1 'polypeptide(L)' 'MPYYFQHAKGVYAFLGYRNEEKEAIYFPHHERFKIDEDYMKYGTALHIQFALDFLNK' A
#
# COMPACT_ATOMS: atom_id res chain seq x y z
N MET A 1 15.95 10.37 3.98
CA MET A 1 15.00 9.72 4.91
C MET A 1 13.66 10.44 4.85
N PRO A 2 12.51 9.73 4.80
CA PRO A 2 11.18 10.34 4.84
C PRO A 2 11.07 11.30 6.03
N TYR A 3 10.43 12.46 5.86
CA TYR A 3 10.36 13.51 6.89
C TYR A 3 9.89 12.98 8.25
N TYR A 4 8.84 12.16 8.27
CA TYR A 4 8.31 11.57 9.51
C TYR A 4 9.29 10.63 10.24
N PHE A 5 10.19 9.95 9.52
CA PHE A 5 11.15 9.02 10.13
C PHE A 5 12.30 9.75 10.84
N GLN A 6 12.41 11.07 10.66
CA GLN A 6 13.32 11.91 11.43
C GLN A 6 12.80 12.19 12.85
N HIS A 7 11.49 12.02 13.08
CA HIS A 7 10.82 12.36 14.33
C HIS A 7 10.28 11.15 15.09
N ALA A 8 10.08 10.01 14.42
CA ALA A 8 9.58 8.78 15.03
C ALA A 8 10.09 7.53 14.31
N LYS A 9 10.07 6.39 15.00
CA LYS A 9 10.28 5.09 14.35
C LYS A 9 9.09 4.80 13.45
N GLY A 10 9.33 4.58 12.17
CA GLY A 10 8.28 4.33 11.19
C GLY A 10 8.68 3.29 10.16
N VAL A 11 7.67 2.81 9.44
CA VAL A 11 7.80 1.88 8.32
C VAL A 11 6.96 2.38 7.15
N TYR A 12 7.45 2.20 5.93
CA TYR A 12 6.72 2.48 4.70
C TYR A 12 6.69 1.18 3.89
N ALA A 13 5.50 0.74 3.53
CA ALA A 13 5.28 -0.52 2.82
C ALA A 13 4.71 -0.25 1.42
N PHE A 14 5.15 -1.06 0.45
CA PHE A 14 4.56 -1.09 -0.88
C PHE A 14 3.59 -2.25 -0.99
N LEU A 15 2.39 -1.98 -1.51
CA LEU A 15 1.44 -2.99 -1.92
C LEU A 15 1.43 -3.07 -3.44
N GLY A 16 1.61 -4.27 -3.98
CA GLY A 16 1.50 -4.49 -5.41
C GLY A 16 0.07 -4.27 -5.89
N TYR A 17 -0.08 -3.61 -7.04
CA TYR A 17 -1.36 -3.40 -7.72
C TYR A 17 -1.38 -4.01 -9.14
N ARG A 18 -0.29 -4.68 -9.56
CA ARG A 18 -0.15 -5.18 -10.93
C ARG A 18 -1.14 -6.31 -11.17
N ASN A 19 -2.04 -6.11 -12.12
CA ASN A 19 -2.96 -7.12 -12.61
C ASN A 19 -3.07 -7.03 -14.14
N GLU A 20 -2.60 -8.06 -14.85
CA GLU A 20 -2.61 -8.11 -16.32
C GLU A 20 -4.02 -8.31 -16.89
N GLU A 21 -4.86 -9.10 -16.21
CA GLU A 21 -6.25 -9.37 -16.65
C GLU A 21 -7.11 -8.10 -16.65
N LYS A 22 -6.79 -7.15 -15.78
CA LYS A 22 -7.49 -5.86 -15.65
C LYS A 22 -6.73 -4.69 -16.27
N GLU A 23 -5.61 -4.96 -16.95
CA GLU A 23 -4.67 -3.97 -17.49
C GLU A 23 -4.18 -2.92 -16.47
N ALA A 24 -4.17 -3.26 -15.18
CA ALA A 24 -3.53 -2.46 -14.13
C ALA A 24 -2.03 -2.74 -14.17
N ILE A 25 -1.35 -2.31 -15.24
CA ILE A 25 0.06 -2.64 -15.55
C ILE A 25 0.95 -1.41 -15.69
N TYR A 26 0.35 -0.24 -15.87
CA TYR A 26 1.07 1.01 -16.02
C TYR A 26 1.53 1.53 -14.65
N PHE A 27 2.69 2.17 -14.60
CA PHE A 27 3.24 2.73 -13.37
C PHE A 27 2.58 4.07 -13.00
N PRO A 28 2.64 4.53 -11.72
CA PRO A 28 2.08 5.83 -11.33
C PRO A 28 2.72 6.95 -12.17
N HIS A 29 1.95 7.99 -12.49
CA HIS A 29 2.29 9.07 -13.43
C HIS A 29 2.14 8.75 -14.93
N HIS A 30 1.83 7.53 -15.32
CA HIS A 30 1.44 7.22 -16.70
C HIS A 30 -0.03 7.61 -16.96
N GLU A 31 -0.38 8.10 -18.16
CA GLU A 31 -1.75 8.58 -18.49
C GLU A 31 -2.84 7.48 -18.37
N ARG A 32 -2.43 6.23 -18.53
CA ARG A 32 -3.28 5.02 -18.44
C ARG A 32 -3.22 4.35 -17.06
N PHE A 33 -2.64 5.01 -16.06
CA PHE A 33 -2.53 4.46 -14.73
C PHE A 33 -3.91 4.16 -14.15
N LYS A 34 -4.12 2.91 -13.75
CA LYS A 34 -5.27 2.45 -12.97
C LYS A 34 -4.83 1.38 -11.97
N ILE A 35 -5.63 1.21 -10.94
CA ILE A 35 -5.40 0.27 -9.85
C ILE A 35 -6.50 -0.80 -9.89
N ASP A 36 -6.15 -2.05 -9.57
CA ASP A 36 -7.15 -3.08 -9.32
C ASP A 36 -7.78 -2.91 -7.93
N GLU A 37 -9.05 -2.50 -7.88
CA GLU A 37 -9.78 -2.29 -6.64
C GLU A 37 -9.96 -3.58 -5.81
N ASP A 38 -9.89 -4.77 -6.42
CA ASP A 38 -9.96 -6.04 -5.68
C ASP A 38 -8.78 -6.22 -4.71
N TYR A 39 -7.67 -5.52 -4.97
CA TYR A 39 -6.47 -5.59 -4.13
C TYR A 39 -6.50 -4.59 -2.97
N MET A 40 -7.43 -3.63 -2.96
CA MET A 40 -7.53 -2.62 -1.89
C MET A 40 -7.76 -3.24 -0.52
N LYS A 41 -8.44 -4.40 -0.47
CA LYS A 41 -8.65 -5.18 0.76
C LYS A 41 -7.34 -5.59 1.45
N TYR A 42 -6.26 -5.82 0.69
CA TYR A 42 -4.97 -6.16 1.26
C TYR A 42 -4.31 -4.96 1.95
N GLY A 43 -4.51 -3.75 1.41
CA GLY A 43 -4.06 -2.52 2.05
C GLY A 43 -4.77 -2.26 3.37
N THR A 44 -6.09 -2.49 3.40
CA THR A 44 -6.90 -2.43 4.62
C THR A 44 -6.44 -3.46 5.65
N ALA A 45 -6.30 -4.73 5.24
CA ALA A 45 -5.85 -5.80 6.13
C ALA A 45 -4.45 -5.52 6.70
N LEU A 46 -3.52 -5.04 5.88
CA LEU A 46 -2.16 -4.69 6.30
C LEU A 46 -2.16 -3.61 7.39
N HIS A 47 -2.91 -2.52 7.20
CA HIS A 47 -2.96 -1.45 8.19
C HIS A 47 -3.68 -1.85 9.49
N ILE A 48 -4.79 -2.60 9.38
CA ILE A 48 -5.54 -3.08 10.54
C ILE A 48 -4.68 -4.06 11.35
N GLN A 49 -4.12 -5.07 10.69
CA GLN A 49 -3.29 -6.08 11.38
C GLN A 49 -2.08 -5.43 12.04
N PHE A 50 -1.38 -4.54 11.33
CA PHE A 50 -0.26 -3.79 11.91
C PHE A 50 -0.67 -3.02 13.16
N ALA A 51 -1.82 -2.34 13.15
CA ALA A 51 -2.30 -1.60 14.30
C ALA A 51 -2.69 -2.51 15.47
N LEU A 52 -3.37 -3.64 15.21
CA LEU A 52 -3.74 -4.61 16.23
C LEU A 52 -2.49 -5.23 16.89
N ASP A 53 -1.54 -5.68 16.08
CA ASP A 53 -0.27 -6.26 16.54
C ASP A 53 0.53 -5.25 17.36
N PHE A 54 0.68 -4.02 16.86
CA PHE A 54 1.42 -2.96 17.55
C PHE A 54 0.79 -2.57 18.89
N LEU A 55 -0.55 -2.59 18.98
CA LEU A 55 -1.30 -2.22 20.18
C LEU A 55 -1.63 -3.41 21.09
N ASN A 56 -1.20 -4.63 20.75
CA ASN A 56 -1.55 -5.89 21.42
C ASN A 56 -3.07 -6.05 21.60
N LYS A 57 -3.83 -5.96 20.51
CA LYS A 57 -5.29 -6.07 20.46
C LYS A 57 -5.78 -7.30 19.70
#